data_AF-A0A1F8NNP7-F1
#
_entry.id   AF-A0A1F8NNP7-F1
#
_cell.length_a   1.000
_cell.length_b   1.000
_cell.length_c   1.000
_cell.angle_alpha   90.00
_cell.angle_beta   90.00
_cell.angle_gamma   90.00
#
_symmetry.space_group_name_H-M   'P 1'
#
loop_
_entity.id
_entity.type
_entity.pdbx_description
1 polymer ?
#
loop_
_entity_poly.entity_id
_entity_poly.type
_entity_poly.pdbx_seq_one_letter_code
_entity_poly.pdbx_strand_id
1 'polypeptide(L)'
;MERTNHRIQKFGLVCVDNDGDGYGSPGVATCPNGIATDCDDNNVLINPSSAEVCNGVDDNCNIHIDEGVQDTYYQDADSDLYGNASVTTLACTVPIGYASDSSDCNDANALINPAAAEVCNGVDDNCNTLIDEGVLNTYYQDLDGDLYGNASVSMQACTVLIGYTSDSLDCDDNNAAINPGASEVCANAADDNCNTQIDEGCILSADISTLLTDIPDPVTQAGQDVTYTITVTNNGPDSASNVTVMDVLDASLILVSATPSQGAPCIGILTVTCNLGTILNGLSATVTVVATTSTTPGMIGNTASVTATEPDPNTTNNSAAVTTNVGDVSRQVGISTRGYVDTGTGIMVGGFTFGGTVSKKVLIRGRGPSMSGAPYNFTGTLTNPTIEIFSGATLFATVDDWQSGATMCNAPAESCGTPAELQAALTDPCQPNVGQTTAPPGCTQESAMFITLPPGAYTAKLKGVNDGTGIGIVEVYEVAP
;
A
#
# COMPACT_ATOMS: atom_id res chain seq x y z
N MET A 1 -79.88 -127.82 6.68
CA MET A 1 -80.65 -126.71 7.30
C MET A 1 -79.86 -125.44 7.06
N GLU A 2 -80.47 -124.56 6.30
CA GLU A 2 -79.98 -123.27 5.82
C GLU A 2 -80.16 -122.18 6.89
N ARG A 3 -79.33 -121.10 6.80
CA ARG A 3 -79.59 -119.71 7.25
C ARG A 3 -79.48 -119.41 8.76
N THR A 4 -78.78 -118.40 9.27
CA THR A 4 -77.99 -117.28 8.70
C THR A 4 -77.01 -116.79 9.78
N ASN A 5 -75.70 -116.72 9.47
CA ASN A 5 -74.70 -116.13 10.35
C ASN A 5 -74.78 -114.59 10.29
N HIS A 6 -75.08 -113.96 11.42
CA HIS A 6 -74.87 -112.52 11.60
C HIS A 6 -73.37 -112.28 11.74
N ARG A 7 -72.71 -111.85 10.66
CA ARG A 7 -71.35 -111.29 10.71
C ARG A 7 -71.38 -110.02 11.55
N ILE A 8 -70.68 -110.04 12.68
CA ILE A 8 -70.19 -108.82 13.32
C ILE A 8 -69.25 -108.17 12.29
N GLN A 9 -69.68 -107.07 11.67
CA GLN A 9 -68.77 -106.25 10.88
C GLN A 9 -67.80 -105.59 11.86
N LYS A 10 -66.61 -106.17 11.96
CA LYS A 10 -65.45 -105.53 12.57
C LYS A 10 -65.10 -104.36 11.65
N PHE A 11 -65.54 -103.14 11.98
CA PHE A 11 -65.00 -101.94 11.37
C PHE A 11 -63.51 -101.91 11.71
N GLY A 12 -62.66 -102.29 10.75
CA GLY A 12 -61.22 -102.11 10.90
C GLY A 12 -60.96 -100.61 10.98
N LEU A 13 -60.18 -100.17 11.97
CA LEU A 13 -59.71 -98.79 11.97
C LEU A 13 -58.89 -98.56 10.69
N VAL A 14 -59.24 -97.51 9.97
CA VAL A 14 -58.54 -97.07 8.77
C VAL A 14 -57.44 -96.12 9.23
N CYS A 15 -56.25 -96.24 8.64
CA CYS A 15 -55.17 -95.28 8.87
C CYS A 15 -55.62 -93.90 8.38
N VAL A 16 -55.53 -92.91 9.25
CA VAL A 16 -55.64 -91.49 8.90
C VAL A 16 -54.20 -91.00 8.94
N ASP A 17 -53.69 -90.64 7.77
CA ASP A 17 -52.31 -90.21 7.47
C ASP A 17 -52.49 -89.01 6.54
N ASN A 18 -52.48 -87.79 7.09
CA ASN A 18 -52.83 -86.60 6.30
C ASN A 18 -51.64 -85.97 5.57
N ASP A 19 -50.41 -86.20 6.03
CA ASP A 19 -49.20 -85.69 5.40
C ASP A 19 -48.49 -86.69 4.48
N GLY A 20 -48.87 -87.97 4.54
CA GLY A 20 -48.45 -89.02 3.64
C GLY A 20 -47.10 -89.65 3.95
N ASP A 21 -46.61 -89.56 5.19
CA ASP A 21 -45.33 -90.13 5.61
C ASP A 21 -45.38 -91.63 5.95
N GLY A 22 -46.60 -92.17 6.06
CA GLY A 22 -46.89 -93.59 6.29
C GLY A 22 -47.12 -93.96 7.76
N TYR A 23 -47.00 -93.02 8.70
CA TYR A 23 -47.53 -93.12 10.06
C TYR A 23 -48.93 -92.48 10.11
N GLY A 24 -49.62 -92.60 11.24
CA GLY A 24 -50.97 -92.05 11.36
C GLY A 24 -51.39 -91.78 12.78
N SER A 25 -52.40 -90.91 12.97
CA SER A 25 -52.92 -90.55 14.30
C SER A 25 -54.44 -90.78 14.42
N PRO A 26 -54.90 -91.84 15.13
CA PRO A 26 -54.13 -92.79 15.93
C PRO A 26 -53.37 -93.83 15.10
N GLY A 27 -52.21 -94.28 15.57
CA GLY A 27 -51.41 -95.32 14.94
C GLY A 27 -52.14 -96.67 14.94
N VAL A 28 -52.35 -97.25 13.75
CA VAL A 28 -53.11 -98.50 13.58
C VAL A 28 -52.39 -99.45 12.62
N ALA A 29 -52.58 -100.76 12.78
CA ALA A 29 -51.86 -101.77 12.00
C ALA A 29 -52.12 -101.74 10.48
N THR A 30 -53.05 -100.90 10.02
CA THR A 30 -53.33 -100.65 8.61
C THR A 30 -52.49 -99.51 8.02
N CYS A 31 -51.77 -98.72 8.83
CA CYS A 31 -50.81 -97.71 8.36
C CYS A 31 -49.56 -98.38 7.76
N PRO A 32 -48.95 -97.80 6.69
CA PRO A 32 -47.76 -98.34 6.05
C PRO A 32 -46.59 -98.67 6.99
N ASN A 33 -46.36 -97.82 7.99
CA ASN A 33 -45.26 -97.95 8.96
C ASN A 33 -45.71 -98.57 10.31
N GLY A 34 -46.92 -99.13 10.38
CA GLY A 34 -47.40 -99.95 11.49
C GLY A 34 -48.16 -99.19 12.59
N ILE A 35 -48.05 -99.67 13.84
CA ILE A 35 -48.90 -99.21 14.97
C ILE A 35 -48.32 -98.01 15.74
N ALA A 36 -47.13 -97.55 15.39
CA ALA A 36 -46.55 -96.36 16.01
C ALA A 36 -47.44 -95.16 15.66
N THR A 37 -47.72 -94.32 16.66
CA THR A 37 -48.63 -93.19 16.49
C THR A 37 -47.84 -91.99 16.03
N ASP A 38 -48.33 -91.35 14.99
CA ASP A 38 -47.86 -90.04 14.58
C ASP A 38 -48.36 -88.97 15.57
N CYS A 39 -47.41 -88.21 16.10
CA CYS A 39 -47.67 -87.16 17.07
C CYS A 39 -48.03 -85.81 16.41
N ASP A 40 -47.76 -85.60 15.12
CA ASP A 40 -48.30 -84.51 14.29
C ASP A 40 -48.60 -84.97 12.86
N ASP A 41 -49.78 -85.57 12.69
CA ASP A 41 -50.32 -86.15 11.43
C ASP A 41 -50.48 -85.17 10.25
N ASN A 42 -50.02 -83.91 10.39
CA ASN A 42 -50.02 -82.90 9.34
C ASN A 42 -48.60 -82.44 8.96
N ASN A 43 -47.55 -83.01 9.57
CA ASN A 43 -46.16 -82.66 9.35
C ASN A 43 -45.27 -83.89 9.17
N VAL A 44 -44.92 -84.16 7.90
CA VAL A 44 -44.06 -85.26 7.43
C VAL A 44 -42.69 -85.38 8.14
N LEU A 45 -42.25 -84.35 8.85
CA LEU A 45 -40.98 -84.34 9.60
C LEU A 45 -41.11 -84.82 11.05
N ILE A 46 -42.32 -84.93 11.60
CA ILE A 46 -42.58 -85.34 12.98
C ILE A 46 -43.22 -86.72 12.94
N ASN A 47 -42.42 -87.77 13.09
CA ASN A 47 -42.92 -89.15 13.07
C ASN A 47 -41.97 -90.13 13.78
N PRO A 48 -42.44 -91.33 14.14
CA PRO A 48 -41.67 -92.33 14.88
C PRO A 48 -40.29 -92.76 14.34
N SER A 49 -39.93 -92.37 13.11
CA SER A 49 -38.62 -92.66 12.50
C SER A 49 -37.79 -91.43 12.17
N SER A 50 -38.27 -90.23 12.46
CA SER A 50 -37.51 -89.00 12.32
C SER A 50 -36.30 -88.98 13.26
N ALA A 51 -35.27 -88.23 12.86
CA ALA A 51 -34.14 -87.94 13.73
C ALA A 51 -34.44 -86.65 14.51
N GLU A 52 -34.11 -86.63 15.79
CA GLU A 52 -34.25 -85.43 16.62
C GLU A 52 -33.40 -84.28 16.06
N VAL A 53 -33.99 -83.09 16.02
CA VAL A 53 -33.29 -81.83 15.83
C VAL A 53 -33.64 -80.91 16.99
N CYS A 54 -32.75 -80.01 17.42
CA CYS A 54 -33.01 -79.09 18.53
C CYS A 54 -34.06 -78.02 18.14
N ASN A 55 -35.34 -78.40 18.04
CA ASN A 55 -36.46 -77.53 17.66
C ASN A 55 -37.53 -77.44 18.76
N GLY A 56 -37.35 -78.16 19.88
CA GLY A 56 -38.29 -78.20 21.00
C GLY A 56 -39.53 -79.05 20.75
N VAL A 57 -39.49 -79.89 19.72
CA VAL A 57 -40.52 -80.85 19.32
C VAL A 57 -39.95 -82.25 19.51
N ASP A 58 -40.80 -83.19 19.95
CA ASP A 58 -40.50 -84.62 19.93
C ASP A 58 -40.64 -85.10 18.49
N ASP A 59 -39.58 -84.95 17.68
CA ASP A 59 -39.62 -85.24 16.25
C ASP A 59 -39.87 -86.73 16.01
N ASN A 60 -39.35 -87.60 16.89
CA ASN A 60 -39.43 -89.05 16.76
C ASN A 60 -40.58 -89.71 17.56
N CYS A 61 -41.50 -88.90 18.09
CA CYS A 61 -42.69 -89.31 18.84
C CYS A 61 -42.42 -90.32 19.98
N ASN A 62 -41.27 -90.24 20.65
CA ASN A 62 -40.89 -91.17 21.71
C ASN A 62 -41.12 -90.66 23.13
N ILE A 63 -41.82 -89.53 23.28
CA ILE A 63 -42.15 -88.78 24.52
C ILE A 63 -40.98 -88.02 25.16
N HIS A 64 -39.82 -88.00 24.54
CA HIS A 64 -38.69 -87.15 24.89
C HIS A 64 -38.53 -86.06 23.83
N ILE A 65 -38.11 -84.88 24.26
CA ILE A 65 -37.93 -83.73 23.36
C ILE A 65 -36.42 -83.56 23.19
N ASP A 66 -35.96 -83.52 21.94
CA ASP A 66 -34.59 -83.26 21.51
C ASP A 66 -33.54 -84.19 22.16
N GLU A 67 -33.81 -85.48 22.38
CA GLU A 67 -32.85 -86.36 23.04
C GLU A 67 -31.70 -86.83 22.13
N GLY A 68 -30.49 -86.85 22.68
CA GLY A 68 -29.31 -87.33 21.95
C GLY A 68 -28.80 -86.39 20.85
N VAL A 69 -29.43 -85.24 20.65
CA VAL A 69 -28.99 -84.16 19.76
C VAL A 69 -28.60 -82.93 20.58
N GLN A 70 -27.53 -82.24 20.17
CA GLN A 70 -27.08 -80.97 20.74
C GLN A 70 -26.41 -80.15 19.63
N ASP A 71 -26.72 -78.86 19.57
CA ASP A 71 -26.01 -77.88 18.75
C ASP A 71 -24.75 -77.39 19.47
N THR A 72 -23.78 -76.90 18.70
CA THR A 72 -22.57 -76.27 19.23
C THR A 72 -22.78 -74.78 19.38
N TYR A 73 -22.55 -74.25 20.59
CA TYR A 73 -22.53 -72.83 20.89
C TYR A 73 -21.14 -72.40 21.35
N TYR A 74 -20.82 -71.13 21.15
CA TYR A 74 -19.50 -70.53 21.34
C TYR A 74 -19.55 -69.56 22.51
N GLN A 75 -18.53 -69.52 23.37
CA GLN A 75 -18.52 -68.59 24.50
C GLN A 75 -18.66 -67.16 23.99
N ASP A 76 -19.56 -66.40 24.60
CA ASP A 76 -19.81 -64.98 24.34
C ASP A 76 -19.59 -64.25 25.67
N ALA A 77 -18.35 -63.82 25.90
CA ALA A 77 -17.92 -63.27 27.19
C ALA A 77 -18.20 -61.77 27.34
N ASP A 78 -18.46 -61.04 26.26
CA ASP A 78 -18.81 -59.61 26.27
C ASP A 78 -20.27 -59.31 25.91
N SER A 79 -21.05 -60.34 25.57
CA SER A 79 -22.50 -60.33 25.34
C SER A 79 -22.94 -59.61 24.07
N ASP A 80 -22.22 -59.81 22.97
CA ASP A 80 -22.51 -59.18 21.66
C ASP A 80 -23.16 -60.11 20.61
N LEU A 81 -23.42 -61.37 20.99
CA LEU A 81 -24.01 -62.44 20.17
C LEU A 81 -23.07 -63.08 19.14
N TYR A 82 -21.80 -62.72 19.14
CA TYR A 82 -20.74 -63.46 18.47
C TYR A 82 -19.89 -64.15 19.55
N GLY A 83 -19.32 -65.30 19.22
CA GLY A 83 -18.60 -66.07 20.22
C GLY A 83 -17.28 -66.66 19.71
N ASN A 84 -16.47 -67.05 20.67
CA ASN A 84 -15.14 -67.58 20.44
C ASN A 84 -15.17 -69.04 19.93
N ALA A 85 -14.75 -69.25 18.69
CA ALA A 85 -14.65 -70.57 18.06
C ALA A 85 -13.82 -71.62 18.86
N SER A 86 -12.91 -71.17 19.73
CA SER A 86 -12.03 -72.05 20.52
C SER A 86 -12.67 -72.52 21.83
N VAL A 87 -13.75 -71.89 22.29
CA VAL A 87 -14.43 -72.25 23.53
C VAL A 87 -15.88 -72.58 23.23
N THR A 88 -16.21 -73.86 23.22
CA THR A 88 -17.54 -74.34 22.83
C THR A 88 -18.26 -75.06 23.97
N THR A 89 -19.58 -75.08 23.87
CA THR A 89 -20.45 -75.95 24.66
C THR A 89 -21.51 -76.58 23.76
N LEU A 90 -22.12 -77.67 24.21
CA LEU A 90 -23.21 -78.34 23.50
C LEU A 90 -24.53 -78.15 24.26
N ALA A 91 -25.59 -77.74 23.58
CA ALA A 91 -26.94 -77.59 24.12
C ALA A 91 -27.99 -77.57 22.99
N CYS A 92 -29.29 -77.58 23.30
CA CYS A 92 -30.36 -77.37 22.30
C CYS A 92 -30.94 -75.97 22.27
N THR A 93 -30.60 -75.13 23.24
CA THR A 93 -30.90 -73.70 23.21
C THR A 93 -29.65 -72.96 23.63
N VAL A 94 -29.47 -71.74 23.10
CA VAL A 94 -28.31 -70.89 23.37
C VAL A 94 -28.17 -70.71 24.89
N PRO A 95 -27.10 -71.24 25.52
CA PRO A 95 -26.88 -71.08 26.95
C PRO A 95 -26.54 -69.61 27.28
N ILE A 96 -26.79 -69.20 28.54
CA ILE A 96 -26.39 -67.87 29.00
C ILE A 96 -24.85 -67.74 28.89
N GLY A 97 -24.38 -66.67 28.26
CA GLY A 97 -22.94 -66.42 28.02
C GLY A 97 -22.36 -67.18 26.83
N TYR A 98 -23.21 -67.61 25.89
CA TYR A 98 -22.82 -68.26 24.66
C TYR A 98 -23.62 -67.68 23.46
N ALA A 99 -23.05 -67.79 22.27
CA ALA A 99 -23.58 -67.36 20.98
C ALA A 99 -23.66 -68.54 19.99
N SER A 100 -24.53 -68.40 18.98
CA SER A 100 -24.62 -69.37 17.86
C SER A 100 -23.60 -69.11 16.76
N ASP A 101 -23.12 -67.87 16.64
CA ASP A 101 -22.09 -67.48 15.67
C ASP A 101 -20.71 -67.56 16.31
N SER A 102 -19.74 -68.13 15.60
CA SER A 102 -18.36 -68.33 16.07
C SER A 102 -17.38 -67.29 15.56
N SER A 103 -17.87 -66.21 14.95
CA SER A 103 -17.07 -65.31 14.13
C SER A 103 -16.49 -64.12 14.89
N ASP A 104 -16.49 -64.17 16.22
CA ASP A 104 -15.94 -63.11 17.06
C ASP A 104 -14.39 -63.14 17.06
N CYS A 105 -13.78 -62.01 16.73
CA CYS A 105 -12.33 -61.83 16.79
C CYS A 105 -11.83 -61.25 18.12
N ASN A 106 -12.70 -60.74 18.99
CA ASN A 106 -12.35 -60.26 20.33
C ASN A 106 -13.49 -60.40 21.36
N ASP A 107 -13.57 -61.59 21.95
CA ASP A 107 -14.48 -62.05 23.02
C ASP A 107 -14.36 -61.32 24.37
N ALA A 108 -13.68 -60.18 24.40
CA ALA A 108 -13.61 -59.29 25.57
C ALA A 108 -14.11 -57.87 25.26
N ASN A 109 -14.51 -57.58 24.02
CA ASN A 109 -14.98 -56.28 23.59
C ASN A 109 -16.11 -56.36 22.55
N ALA A 110 -17.35 -56.16 23.03
CA ALA A 110 -18.59 -56.16 22.25
C ALA A 110 -18.70 -55.15 21.09
N LEU A 111 -17.67 -54.31 20.90
CA LEU A 111 -17.57 -53.39 19.76
C LEU A 111 -16.72 -53.95 18.62
N ILE A 112 -16.09 -55.11 18.80
CA ILE A 112 -15.21 -55.74 17.81
C ILE A 112 -15.81 -57.09 17.42
N ASN A 113 -16.62 -57.10 16.37
CA ASN A 113 -17.32 -58.27 15.87
C ASN A 113 -17.72 -58.08 14.40
N PRO A 114 -18.09 -59.14 13.65
CA PRO A 114 -18.41 -59.06 12.23
C PRO A 114 -19.48 -58.06 11.80
N ALA A 115 -20.34 -57.61 12.71
CA ALA A 115 -21.39 -56.63 12.42
C ALA A 115 -21.03 -55.21 12.90
N ALA A 116 -19.88 -55.01 13.54
CA ALA A 116 -19.42 -53.72 13.96
C ALA A 116 -19.16 -52.80 12.75
N ALA A 117 -19.35 -51.50 12.96
CA ALA A 117 -18.92 -50.50 11.99
C ALA A 117 -17.48 -50.13 12.32
N GLU A 118 -16.65 -50.01 11.28
CA GLU A 118 -15.28 -49.53 11.43
C GLU A 118 -15.25 -48.15 12.11
N VAL A 119 -14.30 -47.98 13.02
CA VAL A 119 -13.97 -46.70 13.63
C VAL A 119 -12.46 -46.53 13.55
N CYS A 120 -11.99 -45.36 13.11
CA CYS A 120 -10.57 -45.10 12.91
C CYS A 120 -9.75 -45.12 14.22
N ASN A 121 -9.39 -46.32 14.69
CA ASN A 121 -8.83 -46.59 16.01
C ASN A 121 -7.60 -47.55 15.92
N GLY A 122 -7.26 -48.04 14.73
CA GLY A 122 -6.14 -48.95 14.49
C GLY A 122 -6.45 -50.42 14.79
N VAL A 123 -7.73 -50.76 14.93
CA VAL A 123 -8.26 -52.11 15.18
C VAL A 123 -9.17 -52.48 14.02
N ASP A 124 -9.19 -53.76 13.67
CA ASP A 124 -10.18 -54.35 12.76
C ASP A 124 -11.46 -54.57 13.57
N ASP A 125 -12.38 -53.60 13.55
CA ASP A 125 -13.59 -53.65 14.38
C ASP A 125 -14.57 -54.70 13.82
N ASN A 126 -14.64 -54.88 12.50
CA ASN A 126 -15.58 -55.77 11.84
C ASN A 126 -15.04 -57.18 11.50
N CYS A 127 -13.87 -57.52 12.05
CA CYS A 127 -13.22 -58.83 11.90
C CYS A 127 -13.02 -59.29 10.43
N ASN A 128 -12.89 -58.37 9.47
CA ASN A 128 -12.73 -58.72 8.06
C ASN A 128 -11.27 -58.79 7.59
N THR A 129 -10.31 -58.65 8.52
CA THR A 129 -8.85 -58.62 8.35
C THR A 129 -8.25 -57.32 7.81
N LEU A 130 -9.09 -56.33 7.51
CA LEU A 130 -8.67 -54.98 7.17
C LEU A 130 -8.81 -54.10 8.42
N ILE A 131 -7.97 -53.07 8.52
CA ILE A 131 -7.97 -52.16 9.67
C ILE A 131 -8.46 -50.79 9.17
N ASP A 132 -9.46 -50.24 9.85
CA ASP A 132 -10.01 -48.90 9.62
C ASP A 132 -10.47 -48.64 8.16
N GLU A 133 -10.92 -49.66 7.42
CA GLU A 133 -11.33 -49.47 6.04
C GLU A 133 -12.65 -48.70 5.91
N GLY A 134 -12.77 -47.92 4.84
CA GLY A 134 -13.98 -47.12 4.60
C GLY A 134 -14.17 -45.92 5.54
N VAL A 135 -13.33 -45.74 6.56
CA VAL A 135 -13.36 -44.61 7.51
C VAL A 135 -12.13 -43.69 7.43
N LEU A 136 -11.17 -44.01 6.57
CA LEU A 136 -10.02 -43.14 6.32
C LEU A 136 -10.42 -41.86 5.58
N ASN A 137 -9.88 -40.73 6.01
CA ASN A 137 -9.98 -39.46 5.31
C ASN A 137 -8.82 -39.32 4.31
N THR A 138 -9.08 -38.66 3.18
CA THR A 138 -8.05 -38.30 2.22
C THR A 138 -7.38 -37.01 2.66
N TYR A 139 -6.05 -37.01 2.73
CA TYR A 139 -5.22 -35.84 2.97
C TYR A 139 -4.27 -35.63 1.79
N TYR A 140 -3.91 -34.37 1.54
CA TYR A 140 -3.11 -33.91 0.40
C TYR A 140 -1.75 -33.41 0.88
N GLN A 141 -0.69 -33.69 0.14
CA GLN A 141 0.66 -33.28 0.52
C GLN A 141 0.76 -31.75 0.56
N ASP A 142 1.22 -31.23 1.70
CA ASP A 142 1.50 -29.81 1.94
C ASP A 142 3.03 -29.65 2.00
N LEU A 143 3.63 -29.20 0.90
CA LEU A 143 5.09 -29.22 0.71
C LEU A 143 5.76 -27.93 1.22
N ASP A 144 5.08 -26.79 1.19
CA ASP A 144 5.60 -25.50 1.62
C ASP A 144 5.06 -25.02 2.99
N GLY A 145 4.07 -25.73 3.55
CA GLY A 145 3.59 -25.58 4.91
C GLY A 145 2.50 -24.53 5.10
N ASP A 146 1.71 -24.21 4.07
CA ASP A 146 0.66 -23.19 4.12
C ASP A 146 -0.75 -23.71 4.43
N LEU A 147 -0.89 -25.04 4.62
CA LEU A 147 -2.13 -25.77 4.89
C LEU A 147 -3.06 -25.96 3.69
N TYR A 148 -2.62 -25.62 2.49
CA TYR A 148 -3.20 -26.09 1.24
C TYR A 148 -2.31 -27.19 0.67
N GLY A 149 -2.89 -28.11 -0.11
CA GLY A 149 -2.16 -29.29 -0.56
C GLY A 149 -2.43 -29.69 -1.99
N ASN A 150 -1.50 -30.48 -2.54
CA ASN A 150 -1.54 -30.94 -3.91
C ASN A 150 -2.64 -31.99 -4.13
N ALA A 151 -3.67 -31.67 -4.92
CA ALA A 151 -4.73 -32.62 -5.30
C ALA A 151 -4.23 -33.91 -5.98
N SER A 152 -3.07 -33.87 -6.62
CA SER A 152 -2.44 -35.00 -7.33
C SER A 152 -1.62 -35.92 -6.42
N VAL A 153 -1.26 -35.47 -5.22
CA VAL A 153 -0.50 -36.26 -4.25
C VAL A 153 -1.29 -36.37 -2.95
N SER A 154 -2.01 -37.47 -2.81
CA SER A 154 -2.86 -37.72 -1.64
C SER A 154 -2.56 -39.05 -0.97
N MET A 155 -2.96 -39.15 0.30
CA MET A 155 -2.93 -40.39 1.08
C MET A 155 -4.15 -40.50 1.98
N GLN A 156 -4.45 -41.71 2.43
CA GLN A 156 -5.55 -41.98 3.35
C GLN A 156 -5.03 -42.20 4.77
N ALA A 157 -5.66 -41.56 5.76
CA ALA A 157 -5.32 -41.70 7.18
C ALA A 157 -6.51 -41.35 8.09
N CYS A 158 -6.44 -41.70 9.38
CA CYS A 158 -7.44 -41.31 10.38
C CYS A 158 -7.40 -39.83 10.74
N THR A 159 -6.19 -39.30 10.86
CA THR A 159 -5.92 -37.92 11.24
C THR A 159 -4.91 -37.32 10.29
N VAL A 160 -4.90 -35.98 10.22
CA VAL A 160 -3.91 -35.26 9.41
C VAL A 160 -2.50 -35.64 9.84
N LEU A 161 -1.64 -35.87 8.85
CA LEU A 161 -0.24 -36.25 9.04
C LEU A 161 0.66 -35.03 8.85
N ILE A 162 1.86 -35.06 9.45
CA ILE A 162 2.83 -33.98 9.27
C ILE A 162 3.22 -33.90 7.78
N GLY A 163 3.11 -32.70 7.20
CA GLY A 163 3.34 -32.47 5.76
C GLY A 163 2.15 -32.82 4.88
N TYR A 164 0.95 -32.92 5.46
CA TYR A 164 -0.31 -33.10 4.74
C TYR A 164 -1.39 -32.18 5.31
N THR A 165 -2.41 -31.86 4.51
CA THR A 165 -3.60 -31.08 4.88
C THR A 165 -4.88 -31.75 4.34
N SER A 166 -6.05 -31.33 4.82
CA SER A 166 -7.35 -31.75 4.27
C SER A 166 -7.81 -30.94 3.06
N ASP A 167 -7.19 -29.78 2.82
CA ASP A 167 -7.52 -28.91 1.69
C ASP A 167 -6.65 -29.26 0.46
N SER A 168 -7.26 -29.34 -0.72
CA SER A 168 -6.60 -29.78 -1.95
C SER A 168 -6.42 -28.67 -2.98
N LEU A 169 -6.59 -27.41 -2.57
CA LEU A 169 -6.76 -26.28 -3.49
C LEU A 169 -5.48 -25.46 -3.70
N ASP A 170 -4.31 -26.01 -3.37
CA ASP A 170 -3.03 -25.35 -3.64
C ASP A 170 -2.75 -25.27 -5.15
N CYS A 171 -2.38 -24.08 -5.63
CA CYS A 171 -1.98 -23.88 -7.01
C CYS A 171 -0.45 -23.76 -7.22
N ASP A 172 0.35 -23.63 -6.16
CA ASP A 172 1.82 -23.74 -6.21
C ASP A 172 2.41 -24.33 -4.90
N ASP A 173 2.53 -25.66 -4.85
CA ASP A 173 3.05 -26.38 -3.68
C ASP A 173 4.52 -26.08 -3.30
N ASN A 174 5.21 -25.19 -4.03
CA ASN A 174 6.56 -24.76 -3.68
C ASN A 174 6.59 -23.35 -3.09
N ASN A 175 5.45 -22.69 -2.96
CA ASN A 175 5.36 -21.30 -2.57
C ASN A 175 4.12 -21.00 -1.71
N ALA A 176 4.34 -21.01 -0.39
CA ALA A 176 3.34 -20.74 0.64
C ALA A 176 2.64 -19.36 0.57
N ALA A 177 3.03 -18.49 -0.36
CA ALA A 177 2.37 -17.22 -0.63
C ALA A 177 1.30 -17.32 -1.74
N ILE A 178 1.23 -18.44 -2.46
CA ILE A 178 0.33 -18.67 -3.59
C ILE A 178 -0.63 -19.79 -3.20
N ASN A 179 -1.78 -19.42 -2.64
CA ASN A 179 -2.82 -20.34 -2.20
C ASN A 179 -4.18 -19.65 -2.10
N PRO A 180 -5.30 -20.37 -2.04
CA PRO A 180 -6.65 -19.78 -2.00
C PRO A 180 -6.92 -18.80 -0.87
N GLY A 181 -6.13 -18.83 0.20
CA GLY A 181 -6.23 -17.91 1.34
C GLY A 181 -5.35 -16.67 1.21
N ALA A 182 -4.49 -16.60 0.21
CA ALA A 182 -3.55 -15.50 0.01
C ALA A 182 -4.25 -14.21 -0.43
N SER A 183 -3.58 -13.09 -0.21
CA SER A 183 -3.98 -11.79 -0.75
C SER A 183 -3.14 -11.48 -1.98
N GLU A 184 -3.77 -10.92 -3.02
CA GLU A 184 -3.09 -10.55 -4.26
C GLU A 184 -1.89 -9.62 -4.02
N VAL A 185 -0.74 -9.97 -4.58
CA VAL A 185 0.47 -9.15 -4.59
C VAL A 185 0.61 -8.50 -5.94
N CYS A 186 0.16 -7.24 -6.01
CA CYS A 186 0.07 -6.51 -7.28
C CYS A 186 1.36 -6.49 -8.10
N ALA A 187 1.21 -6.67 -9.42
CA ALA A 187 2.24 -6.58 -10.44
C ALA A 187 3.35 -7.64 -10.35
N ASN A 188 3.09 -8.76 -9.67
CA ASN A 188 3.95 -9.95 -9.73
C ASN A 188 3.59 -10.89 -10.90
N ALA A 189 2.46 -10.64 -11.58
CA ALA A 189 1.91 -11.48 -12.65
C ALA A 189 1.61 -12.93 -12.23
N ALA A 190 1.34 -13.16 -10.95
CA ALA A 190 0.87 -14.43 -10.39
C ALA A 190 -0.62 -14.33 -10.01
N ASP A 191 -1.28 -15.47 -9.95
CA ASP A 191 -2.60 -15.63 -9.34
C ASP A 191 -2.36 -16.09 -7.91
N ASP A 192 -2.14 -15.15 -6.99
CA ASP A 192 -1.70 -15.48 -5.63
C ASP A 192 -2.81 -16.23 -4.89
N ASN A 193 -4.09 -15.92 -5.16
CA ASN A 193 -5.23 -16.51 -4.47
C ASN A 193 -5.91 -17.68 -5.22
N CYS A 194 -5.26 -18.21 -6.26
CA CYS A 194 -5.73 -19.36 -7.03
C CYS A 194 -7.17 -19.24 -7.59
N ASN A 195 -7.67 -18.03 -7.87
CA ASN A 195 -9.04 -17.83 -8.37
C ASN A 195 -9.14 -17.70 -9.89
N THR A 196 -8.04 -17.95 -10.61
CA THR A 196 -7.85 -17.87 -12.06
C THR A 196 -7.81 -16.45 -12.63
N GLN A 197 -7.78 -15.44 -11.77
CA GLN A 197 -7.49 -14.07 -12.15
C GLN A 197 -6.09 -13.72 -11.66
N ILE A 198 -5.45 -12.79 -12.36
CA ILE A 198 -4.10 -12.32 -12.04
C ILE A 198 -4.26 -10.87 -11.62
N ASP A 199 -3.70 -10.52 -10.45
CA ASP A 199 -3.64 -9.15 -9.93
C ASP A 199 -5.02 -8.46 -9.80
N GLU A 200 -6.11 -9.20 -9.55
CA GLU A 200 -7.43 -8.60 -9.43
C GLU A 200 -7.66 -7.88 -8.09
N GLY A 201 -8.52 -6.86 -8.09
CA GLY A 201 -8.77 -6.07 -6.88
C GLY A 201 -7.60 -5.15 -6.47
N CYS A 202 -6.47 -5.20 -7.19
CA CYS A 202 -5.36 -4.27 -7.04
C CYS A 202 -5.71 -2.86 -7.52
N ILE A 203 -5.53 -1.88 -6.64
CA ILE A 203 -5.47 -0.47 -7.04
C ILE A 203 -3.98 -0.14 -7.20
N LEU A 204 -3.48 -0.22 -8.44
CA LEU A 204 -2.14 0.26 -8.76
C LEU A 204 -2.03 1.74 -8.38
N SER A 205 -0.88 2.15 -7.84
CA SER A 205 -0.61 3.54 -7.48
C SER A 205 0.81 3.92 -7.85
N ALA A 206 0.98 5.11 -8.42
CA ALA A 206 2.29 5.64 -8.77
C ALA A 206 2.40 7.10 -8.33
N ASP A 207 3.41 7.41 -7.53
CA ASP A 207 3.81 8.76 -7.12
C ASP A 207 4.75 9.33 -8.19
N ILE A 208 4.19 10.09 -9.14
CA ILE A 208 5.01 10.84 -10.09
C ILE A 208 5.42 12.16 -9.44
N SER A 209 6.55 12.71 -9.85
CA SER A 209 7.01 14.00 -9.33
C SER A 209 7.77 14.74 -10.42
N THR A 210 7.67 16.07 -10.41
CA THR A 210 8.31 16.91 -11.42
C THR A 210 9.33 17.85 -10.81
N LEU A 211 10.48 17.97 -11.46
CA LEU A 211 11.48 18.99 -11.20
C LEU A 211 11.70 19.80 -12.48
N LEU A 212 11.77 21.12 -12.35
CA LEU A 212 12.02 22.05 -13.45
C LEU A 212 13.27 22.88 -13.14
N THR A 213 14.22 22.90 -14.05
CA THR A 213 15.46 23.71 -13.96
C THR A 213 15.73 24.41 -15.27
N ASP A 214 16.46 25.52 -15.24
CA ASP A 214 16.81 26.32 -16.41
C ASP A 214 18.31 26.64 -16.49
N ILE A 215 18.82 26.80 -17.72
CA ILE A 215 20.19 27.23 -17.98
C ILE A 215 20.27 27.98 -19.33
N PRO A 216 21.00 29.09 -19.44
CA PRO A 216 21.66 29.82 -18.35
C PRO A 216 20.67 30.61 -17.48
N ASP A 217 20.92 30.65 -16.17
CA ASP A 217 20.25 31.56 -15.24
C ASP A 217 21.31 32.38 -14.47
N PRO A 218 21.45 33.71 -14.71
CA PRO A 218 20.63 34.54 -15.58
C PRO A 218 20.99 34.46 -17.07
N VAL A 219 20.00 34.73 -17.94
CA VAL A 219 20.20 34.99 -19.37
C VAL A 219 20.71 36.42 -19.55
N THR A 220 22.03 36.59 -19.61
CA THR A 220 22.68 37.92 -19.55
C THR A 220 22.32 38.88 -20.69
N GLN A 221 22.05 38.37 -21.90
CA GLN A 221 21.62 39.17 -23.05
C GLN A 221 20.16 38.82 -23.42
N ALA A 222 19.28 39.82 -23.37
CA ALA A 222 17.88 39.65 -23.79
C ALA A 222 17.78 39.22 -25.26
N GLY A 223 16.81 38.36 -25.59
CA GLY A 223 16.68 37.77 -26.93
C GLY A 223 17.55 36.53 -27.17
N GLN A 224 18.20 35.98 -26.14
CA GLN A 224 18.96 34.72 -26.23
C GLN A 224 18.13 33.53 -25.74
N ASP A 225 18.58 32.33 -26.10
CA ASP A 225 17.95 31.08 -25.71
C ASP A 225 18.19 30.73 -24.24
N VAL A 226 17.14 30.22 -23.59
CA VAL A 226 17.17 29.51 -22.32
C VAL A 226 16.71 28.07 -22.56
N THR A 227 17.36 27.12 -21.88
CA THR A 227 17.00 25.70 -21.91
C THR A 227 16.37 25.32 -20.59
N TYR A 228 15.10 24.91 -20.62
CA TYR A 228 14.41 24.28 -19.50
C TYR A 228 14.56 22.76 -19.58
N THR A 229 14.91 22.14 -18.46
CA THR A 229 14.93 20.69 -18.30
C THR A 229 13.86 20.29 -17.30
N ILE A 230 12.85 19.59 -17.79
CA ILE A 230 11.77 19.00 -16.99
C ILE A 230 12.17 17.57 -16.70
N THR A 231 12.29 17.19 -15.43
CA THR A 231 12.55 15.81 -15.02
C THR A 231 11.31 15.27 -14.32
N VAL A 232 10.77 14.17 -14.85
CA VAL A 232 9.68 13.41 -14.22
C VAL A 232 10.26 12.15 -13.61
N THR A 233 10.00 11.91 -12.32
CA THR A 233 10.42 10.71 -11.61
C THR A 233 9.21 9.97 -11.08
N ASN A 234 9.17 8.65 -11.23
CA ASN A 234 8.18 7.80 -10.58
C ASN A 234 8.79 7.22 -9.28
N ASN A 235 8.29 7.68 -8.13
CA ASN A 235 8.71 7.26 -6.80
C ASN A 235 7.99 5.98 -6.31
N GLY A 236 7.14 5.38 -7.15
CA GLY A 236 6.47 4.11 -6.88
C GLY A 236 5.14 4.24 -6.11
N PRO A 237 4.59 3.14 -5.58
CA PRO A 237 5.16 1.79 -5.62
C PRO A 237 5.13 1.13 -7.01
N ASP A 238 4.18 1.47 -7.87
CA ASP A 238 3.99 0.81 -9.15
C ASP A 238 4.56 1.62 -10.33
N SER A 239 4.52 1.03 -11.53
CA SER A 239 4.89 1.74 -12.76
C SER A 239 3.81 2.74 -13.15
N ALA A 240 4.21 3.94 -13.59
CA ALA A 240 3.31 4.98 -14.09
C ALA A 240 3.16 4.84 -15.61
N SER A 241 1.93 4.75 -16.12
CA SER A 241 1.59 4.61 -17.53
C SER A 241 0.89 5.86 -18.09
N ASN A 242 1.02 6.09 -19.40
CA ASN A 242 0.54 7.28 -20.11
C ASN A 242 1.01 8.60 -19.47
N VAL A 243 2.25 8.61 -18.97
CA VAL A 243 2.86 9.79 -18.36
C VAL A 243 2.92 10.93 -19.36
N THR A 244 2.25 12.03 -19.06
CA THR A 244 2.11 13.19 -19.94
C THR A 244 2.57 14.44 -19.20
N VAL A 245 3.53 15.16 -19.76
CA VAL A 245 4.01 16.46 -19.28
C VAL A 245 3.31 17.56 -20.04
N MET A 246 2.87 18.59 -19.32
CA MET A 246 2.36 19.84 -19.87
C MET A 246 3.19 21.00 -19.32
N ASP A 247 3.89 21.70 -20.21
CA ASP A 247 4.71 22.87 -19.92
C ASP A 247 4.05 24.13 -20.49
N VAL A 248 3.76 25.11 -19.63
CA VAL A 248 3.09 26.36 -20.01
C VAL A 248 4.12 27.48 -20.00
N LEU A 249 4.59 27.83 -21.20
CA LEU A 249 5.56 28.90 -21.41
C LEU A 249 4.90 30.27 -21.22
N ASP A 250 5.63 31.21 -20.60
CA ASP A 250 5.24 32.62 -20.57
C ASP A 250 5.17 33.21 -21.98
N ALA A 251 4.30 34.20 -22.19
CA ALA A 251 4.16 34.89 -23.47
C ALA A 251 5.45 35.63 -23.92
N SER A 252 6.38 35.84 -23.00
CA SER A 252 7.71 36.43 -23.21
C SER A 252 8.74 35.40 -23.72
N LEU A 253 8.35 34.14 -23.91
CA LEU A 253 9.17 33.07 -24.48
C LEU A 253 8.67 32.68 -25.87
N ILE A 254 9.61 32.43 -26.78
CA ILE A 254 9.34 31.88 -28.10
C ILE A 254 9.93 30.48 -28.16
N LEU A 255 9.09 29.45 -28.29
CA LEU A 255 9.55 28.07 -28.38
C LEU A 255 10.45 27.86 -29.61
N VAL A 256 11.63 27.29 -29.38
CA VAL A 256 12.58 26.86 -30.41
C VAL A 256 12.45 25.35 -30.64
N SER A 257 12.49 24.55 -29.58
CA SER A 257 12.33 23.10 -29.65
C SER A 257 11.86 22.51 -28.32
N ALA A 258 11.23 21.34 -28.37
CA ALA A 258 10.90 20.53 -27.21
C ALA A 258 11.13 19.05 -27.54
N THR A 259 12.04 18.41 -26.80
CA THR A 259 12.49 17.04 -27.07
C THR A 259 12.37 16.19 -25.81
N PRO A 260 11.53 15.13 -25.80
CA PRO A 260 11.47 14.19 -24.70
C PRO A 260 12.55 13.11 -24.84
N SER A 261 13.02 12.57 -23.71
CA SER A 261 14.02 11.49 -23.67
C SER A 261 13.46 10.13 -24.11
N GLN A 262 12.14 9.97 -24.02
CA GLN A 262 11.40 8.77 -24.39
C GLN A 262 9.96 9.13 -24.78
N GLY A 263 9.23 8.18 -25.37
CA GLY A 263 7.84 8.38 -25.77
C GLY A 263 7.69 9.11 -27.11
N ALA A 264 6.59 9.83 -27.26
CA ALA A 264 6.21 10.49 -28.51
C ALA A 264 6.74 11.94 -28.56
N PRO A 265 7.00 12.51 -29.76
CA PRO A 265 7.40 13.91 -29.90
C PRO A 265 6.40 14.88 -29.26
N CYS A 266 6.93 15.97 -28.68
CA CYS A 266 6.11 17.01 -28.08
C CYS A 266 5.31 17.79 -29.14
N ILE A 267 4.15 18.30 -28.75
CA ILE A 267 3.27 19.13 -29.59
C ILE A 267 2.93 20.45 -28.89
N GLY A 268 2.52 21.46 -29.66
CA GLY A 268 2.14 22.79 -29.14
C GLY A 268 3.27 23.81 -29.21
N ILE A 269 2.96 25.07 -28.84
CA ILE A 269 3.91 26.20 -28.89
C ILE A 269 3.95 27.01 -27.59
N LEU A 270 2.80 27.38 -27.03
CA LEU A 270 2.68 28.11 -25.76
C LEU A 270 2.42 27.14 -24.61
N THR A 271 1.63 26.10 -24.88
CA THR A 271 1.47 24.94 -24.02
C THR A 271 2.09 23.76 -24.76
N VAL A 272 3.25 23.32 -24.30
CA VAL A 272 3.98 22.18 -24.85
C VAL A 272 3.51 20.93 -24.13
N THR A 273 3.04 19.94 -24.88
CA THR A 273 2.58 18.66 -24.33
C THR A 273 3.46 17.53 -24.85
N CYS A 274 4.03 16.75 -23.94
CA CYS A 274 4.93 15.64 -24.27
C CYS A 274 4.43 14.35 -23.60
N ASN A 275 4.23 13.29 -24.38
CA ASN A 275 3.87 11.98 -23.85
C ASN A 275 5.14 11.13 -23.68
N LEU A 276 5.48 10.79 -22.44
CA LEU A 276 6.66 10.02 -22.05
C LEU A 276 6.42 8.51 -22.02
N GLY A 277 5.18 8.04 -22.19
CA GLY A 277 4.83 6.62 -22.14
C GLY A 277 4.83 6.08 -20.70
N THR A 278 5.49 4.93 -20.49
CA THR A 278 5.59 4.28 -19.18
C THR A 278 6.91 4.63 -18.49
N ILE A 279 6.85 4.95 -17.20
CA ILE A 279 8.02 5.14 -16.33
C ILE A 279 7.95 4.12 -15.21
N LEU A 280 8.90 3.18 -15.18
CA LEU A 280 8.98 2.16 -14.12
C LEU A 280 9.29 2.80 -12.76
N ASN A 281 8.92 2.14 -11.68
CA ASN A 281 9.24 2.58 -10.32
C ASN A 281 10.76 2.83 -10.17
N GLY A 282 11.12 3.99 -9.62
CA GLY A 282 12.49 4.43 -9.37
C GLY A 282 13.22 5.01 -10.58
N LEU A 283 12.57 5.06 -11.76
CA LEU A 283 13.15 5.65 -12.96
C LEU A 283 12.64 7.07 -13.21
N SER A 284 13.39 7.79 -14.05
CA SER A 284 13.07 9.15 -14.48
C SER A 284 13.14 9.28 -15.99
N ALA A 285 12.33 10.20 -16.53
CA ALA A 285 12.38 10.65 -17.91
C ALA A 285 12.44 12.18 -17.95
N THR A 286 12.98 12.75 -19.03
CA THR A 286 13.20 14.19 -19.14
C THR A 286 12.60 14.78 -20.41
N VAL A 287 12.18 16.04 -20.34
CA VAL A 287 11.87 16.89 -21.50
C VAL A 287 12.83 18.07 -21.52
N THR A 288 13.54 18.25 -22.62
CA THR A 288 14.39 19.43 -22.87
C THR A 288 13.63 20.42 -23.74
N VAL A 289 13.33 21.60 -23.21
CA VAL A 289 12.62 22.69 -23.91
C VAL A 289 13.56 23.86 -24.11
N VAL A 290 13.83 24.24 -25.35
CA VAL A 290 14.63 25.42 -25.69
C VAL A 290 13.67 26.53 -26.14
N ALA A 291 13.79 27.70 -25.53
CA ALA A 291 12.99 28.87 -25.89
C ALA A 291 13.85 30.13 -25.91
N THR A 292 13.58 31.03 -26.86
CA THR A 292 14.21 32.35 -26.95
C THR A 292 13.48 33.33 -26.04
N THR A 293 14.23 34.05 -25.20
CA THR A 293 13.69 35.08 -24.29
C THR A 293 13.23 36.33 -25.02
N SER A 294 12.35 37.12 -24.38
CA SER A 294 11.99 38.45 -24.83
C SER A 294 13.21 39.37 -24.91
N THR A 295 13.16 40.38 -25.76
CA THR A 295 14.18 41.43 -25.86
C THR A 295 14.09 42.47 -24.75
N THR A 296 13.05 42.40 -23.90
CA THR A 296 12.89 43.27 -22.73
C THR A 296 13.40 42.55 -21.47
N PRO A 297 14.38 43.13 -20.74
CA PRO A 297 14.84 42.57 -19.47
C PRO A 297 13.73 42.42 -18.43
N GLY A 298 13.80 41.38 -17.60
CA GLY A 298 12.81 41.07 -16.57
C GLY A 298 12.90 39.63 -16.06
N MET A 299 12.03 39.28 -15.11
CA MET A 299 11.84 37.89 -14.68
C MET A 299 10.76 37.23 -15.54
N ILE A 300 11.06 36.03 -16.02
CA ILE A 300 10.14 35.19 -16.79
C ILE A 300 9.81 33.95 -15.96
N GLY A 301 8.53 33.59 -15.84
CA GLY A 301 8.13 32.34 -15.18
C GLY A 301 7.95 31.20 -16.19
N ASN A 302 8.26 29.97 -15.79
CA ASN A 302 7.84 28.78 -16.49
C ASN A 302 7.21 27.78 -15.51
N THR A 303 6.16 27.08 -15.92
CA THR A 303 5.46 26.10 -15.07
C THR A 303 5.19 24.82 -15.85
N ALA A 304 5.73 23.71 -15.34
CA ALA A 304 5.48 22.37 -15.84
C ALA A 304 4.56 21.61 -14.88
N SER A 305 3.76 20.71 -15.44
CA SER A 305 2.90 19.79 -14.72
C SER A 305 2.94 18.40 -15.36
N VAL A 306 2.65 17.37 -14.58
CA VAL A 306 2.64 15.97 -15.07
C VAL A 306 1.40 15.23 -14.60
N THR A 307 0.93 14.32 -15.42
CA THR A 307 -0.18 13.39 -15.11
C THR A 307 0.16 11.98 -15.59
N ALA A 308 -0.37 10.95 -14.92
CA ALA A 308 -0.33 9.56 -15.35
C ALA A 308 -1.70 8.89 -15.17
N THR A 309 -1.81 7.61 -15.52
CA THR A 309 -3.05 6.83 -15.41
C THR A 309 -3.34 6.38 -13.99
N GLU A 310 -2.30 5.93 -13.29
CA GLU A 310 -2.36 5.38 -11.95
C GLU A 310 -2.62 6.51 -10.93
N PRO A 311 -3.47 6.29 -9.92
CA PRO A 311 -3.67 7.22 -8.82
C PRO A 311 -2.37 7.63 -8.14
N ASP A 312 -2.15 8.94 -8.07
CA ASP A 312 -1.01 9.54 -7.41
C ASP A 312 -1.34 9.89 -5.95
N PRO A 313 -0.63 9.32 -4.96
CA PRO A 313 -0.90 9.57 -3.54
C PRO A 313 -0.47 10.99 -3.10
N ASN A 314 0.39 11.67 -3.86
CA ASN A 314 0.93 12.98 -3.55
C ASN A 314 0.86 13.94 -4.74
N THR A 315 -0.34 14.31 -5.17
CA THR A 315 -0.53 15.29 -6.28
C THR A 315 0.16 16.66 -6.14
N THR A 316 0.73 17.02 -4.97
CA THR A 316 1.39 18.31 -4.75
C THR A 316 2.77 18.43 -5.39
N ASN A 317 3.43 17.32 -5.71
CA ASN A 317 4.74 17.28 -6.39
C ASN A 317 4.59 17.14 -7.93
N ASN A 318 3.35 17.17 -8.45
CA ASN A 318 3.03 17.04 -9.88
C ASN A 318 3.11 18.34 -10.66
N SER A 319 3.60 19.40 -10.04
CA SER A 319 3.90 20.65 -10.71
C SER A 319 5.16 21.28 -10.15
N ALA A 320 5.97 21.84 -11.05
CA ALA A 320 7.17 22.59 -10.72
C ALA A 320 7.16 23.90 -11.51
N ALA A 321 7.61 24.97 -10.86
CA ALA A 321 7.77 26.28 -11.47
C ALA A 321 9.18 26.80 -11.22
N VAL A 322 9.72 27.49 -12.22
CA VAL A 322 11.02 28.18 -12.14
C VAL A 322 10.88 29.58 -12.68
N THR A 323 11.72 30.49 -12.20
CA THR A 323 11.81 31.86 -12.73
C THR A 323 13.20 32.09 -13.29
N THR A 324 13.27 32.47 -14.56
CA THR A 324 14.51 32.83 -15.24
C THR A 324 14.69 34.34 -15.23
N ASN A 325 15.87 34.80 -14.83
CA ASN A 325 16.20 36.22 -14.93
C ASN A 325 16.80 36.56 -16.31
N VAL A 326 16.25 37.57 -16.98
CA VAL A 326 16.72 38.05 -18.30
C VAL A 326 17.29 39.46 -18.18
N GLY A 327 18.57 39.60 -18.57
CA GLY A 327 19.35 40.83 -18.45
C GLY A 327 19.99 41.02 -17.07
N ASP A 328 20.85 42.03 -16.97
CA ASP A 328 21.53 42.41 -15.73
C ASP A 328 20.55 43.12 -14.77
N VAL A 329 20.03 42.40 -13.77
CA VAL A 329 19.25 42.96 -12.65
C VAL A 329 20.11 43.30 -11.43
N SER A 330 21.44 43.24 -11.54
CA SER A 330 22.35 43.68 -10.49
C SER A 330 22.31 45.22 -10.37
N ARG A 331 21.34 45.73 -9.61
CA ARG A 331 21.24 47.16 -9.27
C ARG A 331 22.10 47.46 -8.05
N GLN A 332 23.05 48.38 -8.18
CA GLN A 332 23.76 48.91 -7.01
C GLN A 332 22.77 49.67 -6.12
N VAL A 333 22.42 49.10 -4.97
CA VAL A 333 21.38 49.67 -4.08
C VAL A 333 21.92 50.88 -3.30
N GLY A 334 23.21 50.92 -2.98
CA GLY A 334 23.87 52.10 -2.43
C GLY A 334 25.35 51.92 -2.09
N ILE A 335 26.03 53.04 -1.84
CA ILE A 335 27.42 53.13 -1.38
C ILE A 335 27.45 54.05 -0.16
N SER A 336 28.26 53.71 0.83
CA SER A 336 28.46 54.51 2.04
C SER A 336 29.94 54.60 2.38
N THR A 337 30.42 55.82 2.68
CA THR A 337 31.79 56.07 3.14
C THR A 337 31.72 56.86 4.44
N ARG A 338 32.44 56.42 5.48
CA ARG A 338 32.56 57.12 6.76
C ARG A 338 33.99 57.63 6.96
N GLY A 339 34.15 58.84 7.49
CA GLY A 339 35.44 59.46 7.70
C GLY A 339 35.39 60.59 8.72
N TYR A 340 36.56 61.06 9.14
CA TYR A 340 36.68 62.27 9.94
C TYR A 340 36.62 63.49 9.01
N VAL A 341 35.77 64.45 9.34
CA VAL A 341 35.64 65.74 8.67
C VAL A 341 36.45 66.76 9.45
N ASP A 342 37.51 67.28 8.84
CA ASP A 342 38.32 68.38 9.36
C ASP A 342 37.99 69.68 8.60
N THR A 343 38.71 70.75 8.89
CA THR A 343 38.55 72.08 8.28
C THR A 343 39.35 72.24 6.98
N GLY A 344 39.02 73.28 6.21
CA GLY A 344 39.76 73.63 4.98
C GLY A 344 39.79 72.50 3.95
N THR A 345 40.99 72.02 3.62
CA THR A 345 41.19 70.90 2.65
C THR A 345 41.06 69.52 3.29
N GLY A 346 40.91 69.42 4.61
CA GLY A 346 40.78 68.16 5.35
C GLY A 346 39.34 67.65 5.47
N ILE A 347 38.41 68.22 4.69
CA ILE A 347 37.01 67.78 4.62
C ILE A 347 36.90 66.40 3.99
N MET A 348 35.79 65.70 4.27
CA MET A 348 35.59 64.36 3.72
C MET A 348 35.07 64.41 2.28
N VAL A 349 35.57 63.51 1.44
CA VAL A 349 35.26 63.45 0.01
C VAL A 349 34.83 62.04 -0.38
N GLY A 350 33.57 61.87 -0.79
CA GLY A 350 33.03 60.63 -1.34
C GLY A 350 32.85 60.70 -2.85
N GLY A 351 33.61 59.90 -3.60
CA GLY A 351 33.47 59.80 -5.06
C GLY A 351 32.45 58.73 -5.47
N PHE A 352 31.66 59.00 -6.51
CA PHE A 352 30.73 58.02 -7.08
C PHE A 352 30.58 58.22 -8.60
N THR A 353 30.27 57.14 -9.31
CA THR A 353 30.13 57.15 -10.78
C THR A 353 28.88 56.39 -11.21
N PHE A 354 28.14 56.92 -12.17
CA PHE A 354 27.04 56.22 -12.83
C PHE A 354 27.42 55.87 -14.26
N GLY A 355 27.37 54.59 -14.61
CA GLY A 355 27.43 54.13 -16.00
C GLY A 355 26.05 54.14 -16.67
N GLY A 356 26.01 53.78 -17.96
CA GLY A 356 24.78 53.68 -18.75
C GLY A 356 24.52 54.89 -19.64
N THR A 357 23.30 54.98 -20.17
CA THR A 357 22.85 56.02 -21.12
C THR A 357 21.69 56.86 -20.61
N VAL A 358 21.13 56.53 -19.44
CA VAL A 358 19.97 57.19 -18.84
C VAL A 358 20.35 57.86 -17.53
N SER A 359 19.72 59.00 -17.24
CA SER A 359 19.88 59.70 -15.97
C SER A 359 19.26 58.91 -14.83
N LYS A 360 19.90 58.96 -13.65
CA LYS A 360 19.48 58.22 -12.45
C LYS A 360 19.05 59.20 -11.35
N LYS A 361 17.90 58.92 -10.72
CA LYS A 361 17.48 59.58 -9.48
C LYS A 361 18.14 58.87 -8.30
N VAL A 362 18.92 59.61 -7.52
CA VAL A 362 19.63 59.08 -6.35
C VAL A 362 19.33 59.89 -5.10
N LEU A 363 19.39 59.25 -3.95
CA LEU A 363 19.40 59.89 -2.64
C LEU A 363 20.85 60.09 -2.22
N ILE A 364 21.26 61.32 -1.96
CA ILE A 364 22.56 61.64 -1.37
C ILE A 364 22.35 62.14 0.05
N ARG A 365 23.06 61.56 1.01
CA ARG A 365 23.00 61.95 2.43
C ARG A 365 24.38 62.18 3.02
N GLY A 366 24.43 63.14 3.93
CA GLY A 366 25.58 63.51 4.73
C GLY A 366 25.11 63.42 6.16
N ARG A 367 25.51 62.36 6.87
CA ARG A 367 25.06 62.11 8.23
C ARG A 367 26.14 62.37 9.27
N GLY A 368 25.74 62.98 10.38
CA GLY A 368 26.60 63.27 11.52
C GLY A 368 25.86 63.08 12.84
N PRO A 369 25.00 64.03 13.26
CA PRO A 369 24.34 64.03 14.57
C PRO A 369 23.58 62.75 14.88
N SER A 370 22.87 62.21 13.90
CA SER A 370 22.02 61.04 14.06
C SER A 370 22.79 59.75 14.31
N MET A 371 24.11 59.75 14.12
CA MET A 371 24.97 58.62 14.49
C MET A 371 25.36 58.62 15.98
N SER A 372 25.14 59.72 16.70
CA SER A 372 25.43 59.80 18.14
C SER A 372 24.42 59.04 18.99
N GLY A 373 23.22 58.79 18.45
CA GLY A 373 22.19 57.97 19.09
C GLY A 373 22.27 56.50 18.72
N ALA A 374 21.42 55.70 19.37
CA ALA A 374 21.25 54.30 19.00
C ALA A 374 20.84 54.16 17.51
N PRO A 375 21.15 53.03 16.84
CA PRO A 375 21.90 51.89 17.37
C PRO A 375 23.41 52.13 17.41
N TYR A 376 23.91 53.19 16.77
CA TYR A 376 25.35 53.37 16.50
C TYR A 376 26.13 53.92 17.70
N ASN A 377 25.55 54.85 18.47
CA ASN A 377 26.14 55.45 19.67
C ASN A 377 27.59 55.94 19.48
N PHE A 378 27.90 56.54 18.32
CA PHE A 378 29.25 57.04 18.06
C PHE A 378 29.53 58.32 18.84
N THR A 379 30.75 58.45 19.37
CA THR A 379 31.23 59.67 20.02
C THR A 379 32.01 60.54 19.04
N GLY A 380 31.94 61.86 19.17
CA GLY A 380 32.68 62.79 18.31
C GLY A 380 32.13 62.87 16.88
N THR A 381 30.83 62.63 16.71
CA THR A 381 30.14 62.79 15.43
C THR A 381 30.10 64.26 15.01
N LEU A 382 30.14 64.51 13.71
CA LEU A 382 29.96 65.84 13.16
C LEU A 382 28.57 66.36 13.58
N THR A 383 28.50 67.57 14.14
CA THR A 383 27.27 68.08 14.78
C THR A 383 26.34 68.84 13.84
N ASN A 384 26.83 69.25 12.67
CA ASN A 384 26.04 69.91 11.65
C ASN A 384 26.71 69.72 10.26
N PRO A 385 26.42 68.61 9.55
CA PRO A 385 26.92 68.38 8.21
C PRO A 385 26.28 69.31 7.16
N THR A 386 27.07 69.62 6.12
CA THR A 386 26.60 70.16 4.83
C THR A 386 27.24 69.35 3.68
N ILE A 387 26.50 69.18 2.58
CA ILE A 387 26.99 68.51 1.37
C ILE A 387 27.10 69.50 0.21
N GLU A 388 28.24 69.42 -0.48
CA GLU A 388 28.49 70.06 -1.77
C GLU A 388 28.80 68.99 -2.84
N ILE A 389 28.09 69.00 -3.97
CA ILE A 389 28.27 68.05 -5.08
C ILE A 389 29.03 68.70 -6.23
N PHE A 390 30.06 68.00 -6.70
CA PHE A 390 30.96 68.43 -7.76
C PHE A 390 30.94 67.47 -8.95
N SER A 391 31.12 68.03 -10.15
CA SER A 391 31.55 67.30 -11.35
C SER A 391 32.87 67.92 -11.81
N GLY A 392 33.97 67.16 -11.69
CA GLY A 392 35.31 67.73 -11.79
C GLY A 392 35.53 68.84 -10.73
N ALA A 393 35.87 70.04 -11.17
CA ALA A 393 36.07 71.21 -10.29
C ALA A 393 34.80 72.05 -10.06
N THR A 394 33.71 71.75 -10.77
CA THR A 394 32.49 72.57 -10.76
C THR A 394 31.54 72.13 -9.66
N LEU A 395 31.26 73.02 -8.71
CA LEU A 395 30.18 72.88 -7.73
C LEU A 395 28.84 73.15 -8.42
N PHE A 396 27.88 72.24 -8.30
CA PHE A 396 26.58 72.40 -8.95
C PHE A 396 25.37 72.10 -8.06
N ALA A 397 25.55 71.46 -6.90
CA ALA A 397 24.47 71.29 -5.95
C ALA A 397 24.98 71.41 -4.51
N THR A 398 24.16 72.02 -3.65
CA THR A 398 24.47 72.20 -2.22
C THR A 398 23.21 71.96 -1.39
N VAL A 399 23.36 71.23 -0.29
CA VAL A 399 22.31 71.05 0.71
C VAL A 399 22.94 71.13 2.10
N ASP A 400 22.36 71.94 2.97
CA ASP A 400 22.76 72.09 4.36
C ASP A 400 21.85 71.22 5.23
N ASP A 401 20.69 71.76 5.62
CA ASP A 401 19.63 71.00 6.28
C ASP A 401 18.65 70.42 5.25
N TRP A 402 18.36 69.12 5.34
CA TRP A 402 17.41 68.44 4.46
C TRP A 402 16.02 69.10 4.44
N GLN A 403 15.62 69.75 5.53
CA GLN A 403 14.31 70.39 5.68
C GLN A 403 14.17 71.64 4.81
N SER A 404 15.28 72.30 4.48
CA SER A 404 15.30 73.49 3.63
C SER A 404 15.49 73.13 2.15
N GLY A 405 15.88 71.88 1.87
CA GLY A 405 16.18 71.40 0.52
C GLY A 405 17.49 71.96 -0.02
N ALA A 406 17.75 71.70 -1.31
CA ALA A 406 18.97 72.15 -1.95
C ALA A 406 18.97 73.68 -2.12
N THR A 407 20.00 74.35 -1.61
CA THR A 407 20.23 75.80 -1.78
C THR A 407 20.80 76.14 -3.16
N MET A 408 21.34 75.13 -3.85
CA MET A 408 21.81 75.22 -5.23
C MET A 408 21.50 73.92 -5.96
N CYS A 409 21.01 74.03 -7.20
CA CYS A 409 20.79 72.91 -8.10
C CYS A 409 20.94 73.38 -9.55
N ASN A 410 22.14 73.21 -10.10
CA ASN A 410 22.52 73.62 -11.44
C ASN A 410 22.93 72.42 -12.28
N ALA A 411 23.00 72.59 -13.61
CA ALA A 411 23.58 71.59 -14.50
C ALA A 411 24.98 71.15 -14.02
N PRO A 412 25.33 69.85 -14.05
CA PRO A 412 24.65 68.77 -14.79
C PRO A 412 23.46 68.13 -14.08
N ALA A 413 23.03 68.58 -12.90
CA ALA A 413 21.79 68.08 -12.31
C ALA A 413 20.59 68.42 -13.20
N GLU A 414 19.78 67.41 -13.51
CA GLU A 414 18.50 67.60 -14.21
C GLU A 414 17.43 68.12 -13.24
N SER A 415 17.47 67.63 -12.00
CA SER A 415 16.59 68.08 -10.92
C SER A 415 17.18 67.76 -9.55
N CYS A 416 16.82 68.56 -8.55
CA CYS A 416 16.99 68.25 -7.14
C CYS A 416 15.59 68.18 -6.51
N GLY A 417 15.33 67.13 -5.73
CA GLY A 417 14.03 66.89 -5.13
C GLY A 417 13.74 67.84 -3.96
N THR A 418 12.48 67.87 -3.54
CA THR A 418 12.02 68.69 -2.42
C THR A 418 12.07 67.94 -1.08
N PRO A 419 12.08 68.66 0.08
CA PRO A 419 11.93 68.02 1.39
C PRO A 419 10.67 67.16 1.52
N ALA A 420 9.58 67.56 0.84
CA ALA A 420 8.33 66.80 0.80
C ALA A 420 8.49 65.44 0.09
N GLU A 421 9.33 65.36 -0.94
CA GLU A 421 9.63 64.08 -1.60
C GLU A 421 10.39 63.12 -0.67
N LEU A 422 11.36 63.63 0.10
CA LEU A 422 12.11 62.81 1.07
C LEU A 422 11.17 62.22 2.12
N GLN A 423 10.25 63.03 2.64
CA GLN A 423 9.24 62.62 3.62
C GLN A 423 8.25 61.60 3.02
N ALA A 424 7.74 61.87 1.81
CA ALA A 424 6.82 60.96 1.14
C ALA A 424 7.44 59.57 0.87
N ALA A 425 8.74 59.54 0.58
CA ALA A 425 9.50 58.31 0.39
C ALA A 425 9.92 57.62 1.72
N LEU A 426 9.64 58.23 2.88
CA LEU A 426 10.13 57.78 4.20
C LEU A 426 11.67 57.61 4.22
N THR A 427 12.38 58.54 3.55
CA THR A 427 13.84 58.53 3.45
C THR A 427 14.50 59.74 4.10
N ASP A 428 13.71 60.63 4.69
CA ASP A 428 14.25 61.78 5.42
C ASP A 428 15.07 61.33 6.65
N PRO A 429 16.13 62.06 7.03
CA PRO A 429 17.01 61.67 8.13
C PRO A 429 16.34 61.55 9.51
N CYS A 430 15.12 62.06 9.69
CA CYS A 430 14.40 61.98 10.96
C CYS A 430 13.55 60.71 11.11
N GLN A 431 13.50 59.85 10.09
CA GLN A 431 12.88 58.53 10.22
C GLN A 431 13.63 57.68 11.27
N PRO A 432 12.93 57.11 12.26
CA PRO A 432 13.54 56.20 13.24
C PRO A 432 14.20 55.00 12.55
N ASN A 433 15.35 54.55 13.05
CA ASN A 433 15.95 53.30 12.55
C ASN A 433 15.03 52.11 12.88
N VAL A 434 15.19 51.00 12.16
CA VAL A 434 14.47 49.75 12.42
C VAL A 434 14.66 49.35 13.89
N GLY A 435 13.53 49.15 14.59
CA GLY A 435 13.52 48.83 16.02
C GLY A 435 13.53 50.04 16.97
N GLN A 436 13.42 51.26 16.44
CA GLN A 436 13.33 52.49 17.24
C GLN A 436 11.99 53.19 17.05
N THR A 437 11.50 53.82 18.12
CA THR A 437 10.23 54.57 18.13
C THR A 437 10.42 56.08 18.15
N THR A 438 11.68 56.55 18.24
CA THR A 438 12.02 57.97 18.33
C THR A 438 12.96 58.37 17.19
N ALA A 439 12.82 59.60 16.70
CA ALA A 439 13.70 60.14 15.69
C ALA A 439 15.18 60.14 16.17
N PRO A 440 16.14 59.94 15.27
CA PRO A 440 17.55 60.01 15.62
C PRO A 440 17.95 61.40 16.15
N PRO A 441 18.92 61.51 17.08
CA PRO A 441 19.36 62.79 17.63
C PRO A 441 19.89 63.74 16.56
N GLY A 442 19.47 65.01 16.60
CA GLY A 442 19.95 66.04 15.67
C GLY A 442 19.63 65.76 14.20
N CYS A 443 18.64 64.91 13.92
CA CYS A 443 18.25 64.55 12.54
C CYS A 443 17.82 65.75 11.68
N THR A 444 17.42 66.86 12.29
CA THR A 444 17.04 68.10 11.59
C THR A 444 18.24 68.83 10.99
N GLN A 445 19.44 68.63 11.57
CA GLN A 445 20.71 69.20 11.09
C GLN A 445 21.42 68.30 10.07
N GLU A 446 20.74 67.26 9.56
CA GLU A 446 21.35 66.35 8.59
C GLU A 446 21.18 66.88 7.16
N SER A 447 22.17 66.60 6.32
CA SER A 447 22.08 66.92 4.89
C SER A 447 21.51 65.76 4.11
N ALA A 448 20.45 65.98 3.35
CA ALA A 448 19.92 64.99 2.43
C ALA A 448 19.17 65.65 1.27
N MET A 449 19.31 65.09 0.08
CA MET A 449 18.50 65.46 -1.08
C MET A 449 18.35 64.30 -2.06
N PHE A 450 17.23 64.27 -2.78
CA PHE A 450 17.19 63.56 -4.05
C PHE A 450 17.84 64.40 -5.14
N ILE A 451 18.55 63.78 -6.06
CA ILE A 451 19.13 64.44 -7.22
C ILE A 451 19.09 63.51 -8.44
N THR A 452 18.73 64.05 -9.59
CA THR A 452 18.72 63.33 -10.88
C THR A 452 19.94 63.73 -11.69
N LEU A 453 20.79 62.75 -12.00
CA LEU A 453 22.10 62.98 -12.63
C LEU A 453 22.25 62.12 -13.88
N PRO A 454 22.82 62.68 -14.97
CA PRO A 454 23.21 61.89 -16.13
C PRO A 454 24.39 60.95 -15.80
N PRO A 455 24.65 59.93 -16.64
CA PRO A 455 25.84 59.09 -16.53
C PRO A 455 27.13 59.94 -16.45
N GLY A 456 27.98 59.66 -15.48
CA GLY A 456 29.15 60.50 -15.21
C GLY A 456 29.83 60.22 -13.87
N ALA A 457 30.92 60.94 -13.61
CA ALA A 457 31.68 60.88 -12.36
C ALA A 457 31.42 62.13 -11.51
N TYR A 458 31.15 61.91 -10.23
CA TYR A 458 30.72 62.93 -9.29
C TYR A 458 31.44 62.78 -7.95
N THR A 459 31.39 63.85 -7.17
CA THR A 459 32.01 63.88 -5.85
C THR A 459 31.11 64.62 -4.87
N ALA A 460 30.78 63.98 -3.75
CA ALA A 460 30.09 64.59 -2.62
C ALA A 460 31.13 64.97 -1.56
N LYS A 461 31.24 66.26 -1.26
CA LYS A 461 32.08 66.77 -0.18
C LYS A 461 31.23 67.01 1.05
N LEU A 462 31.58 66.36 2.16
CA LEU A 462 30.93 66.52 3.45
C LEU A 462 31.77 67.44 4.33
N LYS A 463 31.14 68.52 4.81
CA LYS A 463 31.79 69.57 5.60
C LYS A 463 30.96 69.82 6.86
N GLY A 464 31.57 70.38 7.90
CA GLY A 464 30.83 70.93 9.03
C GLY A 464 30.47 72.40 8.80
N VAL A 465 29.25 72.79 9.15
CA VAL A 465 28.86 74.22 9.20
C VAL A 465 29.75 74.96 10.19
N ASN A 466 30.19 76.18 9.83
CA ASN A 466 31.09 77.02 10.63
C ASN A 466 32.40 76.32 11.05
N ASP A 467 33.01 75.57 10.12
CA ASP A 467 34.25 74.80 10.35
C ASP A 467 34.11 73.76 11.48
N GLY A 468 32.90 73.21 11.66
CA GLY A 468 32.66 72.07 12.55
C GLY A 468 33.46 70.84 12.10
N THR A 469 33.98 70.09 13.08
CA THR A 469 34.75 68.85 12.83
C THR A 469 34.11 67.66 13.53
N GLY A 470 34.39 66.46 13.04
CA GLY A 470 33.90 65.22 13.64
C GLY A 470 33.71 64.09 12.65
N ILE A 471 33.20 62.96 13.12
CA ILE A 471 32.93 61.78 12.28
C ILE A 471 31.63 61.99 11.50
N GLY A 472 31.72 61.91 10.17
CA GLY A 472 30.59 61.99 9.26
C GLY A 472 30.55 60.81 8.30
N ILE A 473 29.41 60.63 7.63
CA ILE A 473 29.21 59.61 6.61
C ILE A 473 28.55 60.22 5.37
N VAL A 474 29.05 59.86 4.19
CA VAL A 474 28.44 60.18 2.90
C VAL A 474 27.82 58.92 2.34
N GLU A 475 26.56 59.01 1.96
CA GLU A 475 25.80 57.88 1.43
C GLU A 475 25.15 58.27 0.11
N VAL A 476 25.15 57.35 -0.85
CA VAL A 476 24.48 57.48 -2.14
C VAL A 476 23.65 56.23 -2.38
N TYR A 477 22.34 56.37 -2.57
CA TYR A 477 21.44 55.26 -2.85
C TYR A 477 20.74 55.48 -4.19
N GLU A 478 20.64 54.44 -5.00
CA GLU A 478 19.79 54.47 -6.19
C GLU A 478 18.32 54.33 -5.76
N VAL A 479 17.49 55.30 -6.13
CA VAL A 479 16.05 55.27 -5.87
C VAL A 479 15.41 54.45 -6.97
N ALA A 480 14.59 53.45 -6.62
CA ALA A 480 13.84 52.72 -7.63
C ALA A 480 13.00 53.72 -8.46
N PRO A 481 12.94 53.56 -9.79
CA PRO A 481 12.14 54.43 -10.66
C PRO A 481 10.66 54.44 -10.29
#